data_AF-A0A9X9MDR0-F1
#
_entry.id   AF-A0A9X9MDR0-F1
#
_cell.length_a   1.000
_cell.length_b   1.000
_cell.length_c   1.000
_cell.angle_alpha   90.00
_cell.angle_beta   90.00
_cell.angle_gamma   90.00
#
_symmetry.space_group_name_H-M   'P 1'
#
loop_
_entity.id
_entity.type
_entity.pdbx_description
1 polymer ?
#
loop_
_entity_poly.entity_id
_entity_poly.type
_entity_poly.pdbx_seq_one_letter_code
_entity_poly.pdbx_strand_id
1 'polypeptide(L)'
;MLHLLFRWALPRAMLLVLLGSQLLVTHSWISQEEKDSYEQRDIELHFPATVEYALHIFNLQSKDSMAYRLVRILNSWKEQTITCFFTISTEPWRTKFVLLNKTCLEDFL
;
A
#
# COMPACT_ATOMS: atom_id res chain seq x y z
N MET A 1 -28.77 31.07 -37.91
CA MET A 1 -29.31 30.63 -36.60
C MET A 1 -28.42 29.62 -35.85
N LEU A 2 -27.20 29.29 -36.29
CA LEU A 2 -26.32 28.32 -35.59
C LEU A 2 -25.33 28.94 -34.58
N HIS A 3 -25.08 30.26 -34.66
CA HIS A 3 -23.97 30.91 -33.92
C HIS A 3 -24.29 31.28 -32.46
N LEU A 4 -25.57 31.32 -32.07
CA LEU A 4 -26.01 31.77 -30.74
C LEU A 4 -26.10 30.64 -29.68
N LEU A 5 -26.12 29.37 -30.10
CA LEU A 5 -26.16 28.23 -29.16
C LEU A 5 -24.77 27.90 -28.56
N PHE A 6 -23.69 28.30 -29.24
CA PHE A 6 -22.32 27.98 -28.81
C PHE A 6 -21.78 28.92 -27.71
N ARG A 7 -22.35 30.13 -27.58
CA ARG A 7 -21.83 31.19 -26.69
C ARG A 7 -22.21 31.03 -25.20
N TRP A 8 -23.23 30.22 -24.90
CA TRP A 8 -23.70 29.93 -23.53
C TRP A 8 -23.33 28.51 -23.05
N ALA A 9 -22.72 27.69 -23.91
CA ALA A 9 -22.27 26.35 -23.56
C ALA A 9 -20.91 26.34 -22.85
N LEU A 10 -20.03 27.32 -23.13
CA LEU A 10 -18.68 27.41 -22.54
C LEU A 10 -18.66 27.57 -21.01
N PRO A 11 -19.45 28.48 -20.38
CA PRO A 11 -19.35 28.70 -18.94
C PRO A 11 -19.87 27.49 -18.14
N ARG A 12 -20.93 26.83 -18.64
CA ARG A 12 -21.52 25.65 -18.00
C ARG A 12 -20.65 24.41 -18.15
N ALA A 13 -20.04 24.21 -19.31
CA ALA A 13 -19.08 23.12 -19.51
C ALA A 13 -17.86 23.29 -18.61
N MET A 14 -17.32 24.51 -18.48
CA MET A 14 -16.19 24.80 -17.59
C MET A 14 -16.54 24.56 -16.11
N LEU A 15 -17.75 24.95 -15.69
CA LEU A 15 -18.24 24.71 -14.34
C LEU A 15 -18.40 23.21 -14.03
N LEU A 16 -18.93 22.42 -14.99
CA LEU A 16 -19.06 20.96 -14.85
C LEU A 16 -17.70 20.25 -14.79
N VAL A 17 -16.71 20.72 -15.56
CA VAL A 17 -15.33 20.21 -15.50
C VAL A 17 -14.67 20.54 -14.16
N LEU A 18 -14.88 21.76 -13.65
CA LEU A 18 -14.43 22.16 -12.32
C LEU A 18 -15.12 21.34 -11.20
N LEU A 19 -16.43 21.14 -11.27
CA LEU A 19 -17.17 20.37 -10.26
C LEU A 19 -16.80 18.88 -10.28
N GLY A 20 -16.64 18.30 -11.47
CA GLY A 20 -16.24 16.90 -11.64
C GLY A 20 -14.80 16.63 -11.19
N SER A 21 -13.89 17.59 -11.38
CA SER A 21 -12.52 17.47 -10.88
C SER A 21 -12.42 17.58 -9.36
N GLN A 22 -13.26 18.40 -8.70
CA GLN A 22 -13.29 18.43 -7.23
C GLN A 22 -13.81 17.12 -6.62
N LEU A 23 -14.83 16.50 -7.22
CA LEU A 23 -15.34 15.20 -6.79
C LEU A 23 -14.29 14.08 -6.91
N LEU A 24 -13.56 14.04 -8.03
CA LEU A 24 -12.49 13.07 -8.24
C LEU A 24 -11.34 13.24 -7.23
N VAL A 25 -10.96 14.48 -6.94
CA VAL A 25 -9.89 14.79 -5.97
C VAL A 25 -10.30 14.43 -4.54
N THR A 26 -11.54 14.70 -4.14
CA THR A 26 -12.01 14.37 -2.78
C THR A 26 -12.08 12.87 -2.53
N HIS A 27 -12.53 12.08 -3.52
CA HIS A 27 -12.56 10.62 -3.37
C HIS A 27 -11.15 10.02 -3.27
N SER A 28 -10.20 10.52 -4.06
CA SER A 28 -8.80 10.09 -4.00
C SER A 28 -8.13 10.47 -2.67
N TRP A 29 -8.41 11.67 -2.14
CA TRP A 29 -7.79 12.14 -0.89
C TRP A 29 -8.32 11.38 0.33
N ILE A 30 -9.65 11.18 0.41
CA ILE A 30 -10.29 10.43 1.50
C ILE A 30 -9.81 8.97 1.52
N SER A 31 -9.70 8.32 0.35
CA SER A 31 -9.20 6.94 0.30
C SER A 31 -7.74 6.81 0.72
N GLN A 32 -6.93 7.84 0.46
CA GLN A 32 -5.51 7.87 0.84
C GLN A 32 -5.35 8.04 2.36
N GLU A 33 -6.07 8.99 2.95
CA GLU A 33 -6.03 9.26 4.39
C GLU A 33 -6.55 8.06 5.22
N GLU A 34 -7.59 7.38 4.72
CA GLU A 34 -8.10 6.16 5.32
C GLU A 34 -7.08 5.00 5.24
N LYS A 35 -6.43 4.81 4.09
CA LYS A 35 -5.38 3.78 3.89
C LYS A 35 -4.17 4.02 4.82
N ASP A 36 -3.67 5.25 4.85
CA ASP A 36 -2.52 5.64 5.69
C ASP A 36 -2.87 5.49 7.19
N SER A 37 -4.11 5.76 7.58
CA SER A 37 -4.61 5.57 8.95
C SER A 37 -4.73 4.11 9.37
N TYR A 38 -5.15 3.20 8.48
CA TYR A 38 -5.20 1.76 8.80
C TYR A 38 -3.80 1.16 8.91
N GLU A 39 -2.88 1.46 7.99
CA GLU A 39 -1.50 0.97 8.07
C GLU A 39 -0.79 1.48 9.33
N GLN A 40 -0.99 2.74 9.69
CA GLN A 40 -0.43 3.29 10.92
C GLN A 40 -0.97 2.59 12.19
N ARG A 41 -2.27 2.29 12.24
CA ARG A 41 -2.89 1.56 13.36
C ARG A 41 -2.44 0.11 13.44
N ASP A 42 -2.24 -0.54 12.29
CA ASP A 42 -1.76 -1.90 12.23
C ASP A 42 -0.31 -2.02 12.75
N ILE A 43 0.55 -1.09 12.33
CA ILE A 43 1.92 -0.97 12.85
C ILE A 43 1.88 -0.76 14.36
N GLU A 44 1.07 0.17 14.86
CA GLU A 44 0.97 0.44 16.30
C GLU A 44 0.50 -0.76 17.12
N LEU A 45 -0.36 -1.61 16.55
CA LEU A 45 -0.88 -2.80 17.23
C LEU A 45 0.12 -3.95 17.27
N HIS A 46 0.76 -4.26 16.13
CA HIS A 46 1.63 -5.43 16.01
C HIS A 46 3.06 -5.15 16.47
N PHE A 47 3.54 -3.92 16.29
CA PHE A 47 4.93 -3.56 16.53
C PHE A 47 5.42 -3.89 17.96
N PRO A 48 4.68 -3.56 19.05
CA PRO A 48 5.12 -3.91 20.40
C PRO A 48 5.30 -5.43 20.58
N ALA A 49 4.34 -6.22 20.09
CA ALA A 49 4.39 -7.67 20.17
C ALA A 49 5.56 -8.26 19.35
N THR A 50 5.83 -7.72 18.15
CA THR A 50 6.98 -8.12 17.34
C THR A 50 8.31 -7.84 18.05
N VAL A 51 8.43 -6.68 18.70
CA VAL A 51 9.64 -6.31 19.44
C VAL A 51 9.84 -7.21 20.66
N GLU A 52 8.78 -7.51 21.41
CA GLU A 52 8.84 -8.43 22.55
C GLU A 52 9.24 -9.85 22.10
N TYR A 53 8.67 -10.32 21.00
CA TYR A 53 9.03 -11.60 20.40
C TYR A 53 10.52 -11.63 20.00
N ALA A 54 11.00 -10.60 19.29
CA ALA A 54 12.40 -10.52 18.88
C ALA A 54 13.35 -10.50 20.08
N LEU A 55 13.02 -9.74 21.13
CA LEU A 55 13.78 -9.70 22.39
C LEU A 55 13.79 -11.08 23.07
N HIS A 56 12.65 -11.76 23.10
CA HIS A 56 12.54 -13.10 23.67
C HIS A 56 13.43 -14.11 22.92
N ILE A 57 13.37 -14.14 21.59
CA ILE A 57 14.20 -15.03 20.77
C ILE A 57 15.68 -14.72 20.96
N PHE A 58 16.08 -13.45 21.01
CA PHE A 58 17.45 -13.05 21.28
C PHE A 58 17.93 -13.57 22.64
N ASN A 59 17.14 -13.40 23.70
CA ASN A 59 17.46 -13.90 25.04
C ASN A 59 17.56 -15.43 25.09
N LEU A 60 16.72 -16.15 24.34
CA LEU A 60 16.77 -17.60 24.25
C LEU A 60 18.05 -18.10 23.53
N GLN A 61 18.53 -17.35 22.55
CA GLN A 61 19.71 -17.70 21.76
C GLN A 61 21.03 -17.24 22.39
N SER A 62 20.98 -16.27 23.31
CA SER A 62 22.18 -15.80 23.98
C SER A 62 22.79 -16.88 24.88
N LYS A 63 24.13 -16.87 24.98
CA LYS A 63 24.89 -17.70 25.94
C LYS A 63 25.10 -16.99 27.28
N ASP A 64 24.61 -15.77 27.41
CA ASP A 64 24.75 -14.99 28.62
C ASP A 64 23.88 -15.55 29.73
N SER A 65 24.39 -15.47 30.95
CA SER A 65 23.68 -15.95 32.13
C SER A 65 22.44 -15.13 32.46
N MET A 66 22.37 -13.87 32.00
CA MET A 66 21.31 -12.91 32.30
C MET A 66 20.54 -12.56 31.03
N ALA A 67 19.23 -12.31 31.20
CA ALA A 67 18.38 -11.83 30.13
C ALA A 67 18.58 -10.33 29.88
N TYR A 68 18.52 -9.95 28.61
CA TYR A 68 18.52 -8.56 28.16
C TYR A 68 17.12 -7.96 28.24
N ARG A 69 17.08 -6.65 28.50
CA ARG A 69 15.86 -5.84 28.51
C ARG A 69 15.97 -4.73 27.47
N LEU A 70 14.86 -4.45 26.78
CA LEU A 70 14.76 -3.32 25.86
C LEU A 70 14.85 -1.98 26.62
N VAL A 71 15.73 -1.09 26.17
CA VAL A 71 15.89 0.26 26.71
C VAL A 71 15.21 1.30 25.83
N ARG A 72 15.52 1.29 24.53
CA ARG A 72 15.01 2.24 23.55
C ARG A 72 15.06 1.66 22.15
N ILE A 73 14.02 1.92 21.37
CA ILE A 73 13.96 1.67 19.93
C ILE A 73 14.41 2.95 19.23
N LEU A 74 15.35 2.84 18.29
CA LEU A 74 15.89 4.01 17.58
C LEU A 74 15.06 4.38 16.35
N ASN A 75 14.72 3.37 15.54
CA ASN A 75 13.90 3.54 14.35
C ASN A 75 13.17 2.23 14.03
N SER A 76 12.01 2.33 13.40
CA SER A 76 11.21 1.20 12.95
C SER A 76 10.38 1.59 11.76
N TRP A 77 10.35 0.73 10.75
CA TRP A 77 9.44 0.82 9.62
C TRP A 77 8.89 -0.57 9.33
N LYS A 78 7.67 -0.62 8.80
CA LYS A 78 7.09 -1.84 8.25
C LYS A 78 7.34 -1.83 6.76
N GLU A 79 7.95 -2.89 6.24
CA GLU A 79 8.11 -3.06 4.79
C GLU A 79 6.75 -3.45 4.20
N GLN A 80 6.31 -2.72 3.17
CA GLN A 80 5.11 -3.09 2.44
C GLN A 80 5.46 -4.25 1.50
N THR A 81 5.00 -5.45 1.83
CA THR A 81 5.23 -6.62 0.98
C THR A 81 4.19 -6.67 -0.13
N ILE A 82 4.66 -6.81 -1.37
CA ILE A 82 3.79 -7.02 -2.53
C ILE A 82 3.89 -8.50 -2.92
N THR A 83 2.80 -9.23 -2.72
CA THR A 83 2.69 -10.63 -3.15
C THR A 83 2.16 -10.69 -4.57
N CYS A 84 2.98 -11.22 -5.49
CA CYS A 84 2.59 -11.37 -6.89
C CYS A 84 2.42 -12.84 -7.30
N PHE A 85 1.27 -13.16 -7.88
CA PHE A 85 0.97 -14.42 -8.54
C PHE A 85 1.19 -14.29 -10.05
N PHE A 86 1.92 -15.23 -10.64
CA PHE A 86 2.20 -15.27 -12.07
C PHE A 86 1.69 -16.58 -12.66
N THR A 87 0.96 -16.49 -13.76
CA THR A 87 0.66 -17.64 -14.61
C THR A 87 1.58 -17.57 -15.82
N ILE A 88 2.40 -18.61 -16.01
CA ILE A 88 3.33 -18.71 -17.14
C ILE A 88 3.04 -19.97 -17.94
N SER A 89 3.26 -19.91 -19.25
CA SER A 89 3.30 -21.08 -20.14
C SER A 89 4.75 -21.38 -20.50
N THR A 90 5.14 -22.64 -20.38
CA THR A 90 6.51 -23.10 -20.67
C THR A 90 6.47 -24.40 -21.46
N GLU A 91 7.47 -24.63 -22.30
CA GLU A 91 7.72 -25.93 -22.92
C GLU A 91 8.85 -26.62 -22.13
N PRO A 92 8.74 -27.90 -21.74
CA PRO A 92 9.72 -28.55 -20.84
C PRO A 92 11.17 -28.48 -21.33
N TRP A 93 11.36 -28.44 -22.64
CA TRP A 93 12.67 -28.51 -23.30
C TRP A 93 13.24 -27.14 -23.68
N ARG A 94 12.54 -26.04 -23.38
CA ARG A 94 12.93 -24.68 -23.79
C ARG A 94 13.09 -23.78 -22.58
N THR A 95 14.09 -22.90 -22.65
CA THR A 95 14.39 -21.91 -21.62
C THR A 95 13.54 -20.65 -21.73
N LYS A 96 12.60 -20.62 -22.67
CA LYS A 96 11.70 -19.49 -22.90
C LYS A 96 10.32 -19.81 -22.35
N PHE A 97 9.78 -18.88 -21.57
CA PHE A 97 8.40 -18.92 -21.08
C PHE A 97 7.62 -17.72 -21.61
N VAL A 98 6.30 -17.86 -21.61
CA VAL A 98 5.36 -16.80 -21.94
C VAL A 98 4.60 -16.44 -20.68
N LEU A 99 4.66 -15.18 -20.28
CA LEU A 99 3.83 -14.66 -19.19
C LEU A 99 2.39 -14.54 -19.70
N LEU A 100 1.48 -15.28 -19.07
CA LEU A 100 0.05 -15.28 -19.41
C LEU A 100 -0.74 -14.33 -18.51
N ASN A 101 -0.43 -14.30 -17.20
CA ASN A 101 -1.08 -13.41 -16.25
C ASN A 101 -0.12 -12.99 -15.12
N LYS A 102 -0.32 -11.79 -14.59
CA LYS A 102 0.35 -11.24 -13.42
C LYS A 102 -0.69 -10.55 -12.55
N THR A 103 -0.86 -11.03 -11.33
CA THR A 103 -1.71 -10.41 -10.32
C THR A 103 -0.85 -10.08 -9.12
N CYS A 104 -0.78 -8.82 -8.72
CA CYS A 104 -0.09 -8.43 -7.50
C CYS A 104 -1.10 -7.92 -6.48
N LEU A 105 -0.97 -8.39 -5.25
CA LEU A 105 -1.67 -7.90 -4.08
C LEU A 105 -0.63 -7.20 -3.22
N GLU A 106 -0.92 -5.97 -2.84
CA GLU A 106 -0.26 -5.37 -1.68
C GLU A 106 -0.80 -6.14 -0.46
N ASP A 107 0.08 -6.78 0.30
CA ASP A 107 -0.35 -7.48 1.52
C ASP A 107 -0.77 -6.42 2.54
N PHE A 108 -2.07 -6.16 2.61
CA PHE A 108 -2.72 -5.38 3.66
C PHE A 108 -3.02 -6.28 4.87
N LEU A 109 -1.98 -6.92 5.41
CA LEU A 109 -2.05 -7.46 6.77
C LEU A 109 -1.54 -6.41 7.71
#